data_AF-A0AAD9ZPL5-F1
#
_entry.id   AF-A0AAD9ZPL5-F1
#
_cell.length_a   1.000
_cell.length_b   1.000
_cell.length_c   1.000
_cell.angle_alpha   90.00
_cell.angle_beta   90.00
_cell.angle_gamma   90.00
#
_symmetry.space_group_name_H-M   'P 1'
#
loop_
_entity.id
_entity.type
_entity.pdbx_description
1 polymer ?
#
loop_
_entity_poly.entity_id
_entity_poly.type
_entity_poly.pdbx_seq_one_letter_code
_entity_poly.pdbx_strand_id
1 'polypeptide(L)'
;MTGLPCMHAIFVFLYNREYAHDHVHWYYSKEAWKMAYNGNINQIPDESRWPEFESENIEPPVKKSKVCRAKKKRTRATDEPRAPNTTFSK
;
A
#
# COMPACT_ATOMS: atom_id res chain seq x y z
N MET A 1 18.91 -2.21 -1.45
CA MET A 1 19.19 -2.83 -0.13
C MET A 1 18.62 -1.89 0.94
N THR A 2 17.68 -2.36 1.77
CA THR A 2 16.87 -1.54 2.69
C THR A 2 17.44 -1.38 4.11
N GLY A 3 18.60 -1.97 4.42
CA GLY A 3 19.25 -1.84 5.75
C GLY A 3 18.52 -2.57 6.90
N LEU A 4 17.39 -3.21 6.63
CA LEU A 4 16.68 -4.10 7.55
C LEU A 4 17.00 -5.57 7.21
N PRO A 5 17.26 -6.42 8.21
CA PRO A 5 17.49 -7.84 7.96
C PRO A 5 16.22 -8.53 7.47
N CYS A 6 16.37 -9.46 6.54
CA CYS A 6 15.26 -10.31 6.10
C CYS A 6 14.95 -11.38 7.16
N MET A 7 13.81 -12.07 7.01
CA MET A 7 13.41 -13.16 7.92
C MET A 7 14.48 -14.26 8.08
N HIS A 8 15.22 -14.57 7.00
CA HIS A 8 16.31 -15.55 7.06
C HIS A 8 17.48 -15.06 7.92
N ALA A 9 17.88 -13.79 7.77
CA ALA A 9 18.94 -13.19 8.58
C ALA A 9 18.56 -13.14 10.06
N ILE A 10 17.30 -12.77 10.38
CA ILE A 10 16.77 -12.78 11.75
C ILE A 10 16.87 -14.17 12.38
N PHE A 11 16.58 -15.22 11.61
CA PHE A 11 16.69 -16.60 12.10
C PHE A 11 18.14 -17.01 12.40
N VAL A 12 19.09 -16.59 11.56
CA VAL A 12 20.53 -16.80 11.79
C VAL A 12 20.99 -16.09 13.06
N PHE A 13 20.58 -14.84 13.28
CA PHE A 13 20.91 -14.10 14.50
C PHE A 13 20.34 -14.79 15.74
N LEU A 14 19.10 -15.26 15.68
CA LEU A 14 18.46 -15.99 16.77
C LEU A 14 19.21 -17.29 17.09
N TYR A 15 19.65 -18.03 16.07
CA TYR A 15 20.47 -19.23 16.23
C TYR A 15 21.80 -18.92 16.92
N ASN A 16 22.42 -17.79 16.56
CA ASN A 16 23.67 -17.31 17.16
C ASN A 16 23.49 -16.66 18.54
N ARG A 17 22.25 -16.58 19.07
CA ARG A 17 21.91 -15.87 20.32
C ARG A 17 22.25 -14.37 20.29
N GLU A 18 22.19 -13.78 19.11
CA GLU A 18 22.38 -12.35 18.88
C GLU A 18 21.03 -11.64 18.76
N TYR A 19 21.00 -10.36 19.13
CA TYR A 19 19.81 -9.54 18.95
C TYR A 19 19.75 -9.03 17.50
N ALA A 20 18.64 -9.29 16.81
CA ALA A 20 18.45 -8.81 15.45
C ALA A 20 18.54 -7.28 15.32
N HIS A 21 18.26 -6.55 16.40
CA HIS A 21 18.37 -5.08 16.46
C HIS A 21 19.79 -4.57 16.24
N ASP A 22 20.81 -5.32 16.64
CA ASP A 22 22.21 -4.93 16.53
C ASP A 22 22.73 -5.00 15.08
N HIS A 23 22.00 -5.73 14.24
CA HIS A 23 22.30 -5.92 12.81
C HIS A 23 21.48 -5.01 11.89
N VAL A 24 20.63 -4.15 12.46
CA VAL A 24 19.87 -3.17 11.68
C VAL A 24 20.75 -1.96 11.40
N HIS A 25 20.61 -1.38 10.20
CA HIS A 25 21.33 -0.17 9.84
C HIS A 25 21.05 1.00 10.81
N TRP A 26 22.06 1.83 11.09
CA TRP A 26 21.99 2.92 12.07
C TRP A 26 20.80 3.88 11.87
N TYR A 27 20.35 4.07 10.62
CA TYR A 27 19.19 4.90 10.27
C TYR A 27 17.89 4.53 10.98
N TYR A 28 17.77 3.28 11.45
CA TYR A 28 16.59 2.82 12.19
C TYR A 28 16.78 2.88 13.72
N SER A 29 17.89 3.46 14.20
CA SER A 29 18.12 3.67 15.62
C SER A 29 17.25 4.81 16.17
N LYS A 30 17.07 4.80 17.50
CA LYS A 30 16.40 5.91 18.21
C LYS A 30 17.15 7.23 18.04
N GLU A 31 18.47 7.17 17.92
CA GLU A 31 19.32 8.35 17.74
C GLU A 31 19.04 9.00 16.37
N ALA A 32 19.01 8.19 15.31
CA ALA A 32 18.64 8.66 13.97
C ALA A 32 17.24 9.29 13.95
N TRP A 33 16.28 8.65 14.61
CA TRP A 33 14.92 9.20 14.75
C TRP A 33 14.92 10.55 15.47
N LYS A 34 15.62 10.66 16.61
CA LYS A 34 15.76 11.93 17.34
C LYS A 34 16.42 13.01 16.50
N MET A 35 17.46 12.68 15.72
CA MET A 35 18.12 13.64 14.83
C MET A 35 17.17 14.13 13.72
N ALA A 36 16.42 13.21 13.11
CA ALA A 36 15.48 13.53 12.03
C ALA A 36 14.31 14.42 12.51
N TYR A 37 13.82 14.16 13.71
CA TYR A 37 12.70 14.88 14.33
C TYR A 37 13.15 15.83 15.45
N ASN A 38 14.39 16.29 15.44
CA ASN A 38 14.90 17.23 16.45
C ASN A 38 14.25 18.62 16.33
N GLY A 39 13.63 18.91 15.18
CA GLY A 39 12.89 20.15 14.97
C GLY A 39 11.57 20.17 15.72
N ASN A 40 11.17 21.35 16.21
CA ASN A 40 9.84 21.55 16.76
C ASN A 40 8.80 21.50 15.63
N ILE A 41 7.90 20.51 15.70
CA ILE A 41 6.67 20.48 14.90
C ILE A 41 5.62 21.26 15.68
N ASN A 42 5.39 22.52 15.30
CA ASN A 42 4.37 23.34 15.94
C ASN A 42 2.99 22.80 15.58
N GLN A 43 2.15 22.59 16.59
CA GLN A 43 0.74 22.27 16.37
C GLN A 43 0.04 23.49 15.76
N ILE A 44 -0.77 23.28 14.73
CA ILE A 44 -1.65 24.33 14.21
C ILE A 44 -2.95 24.24 15.01
N PRO A 45 -3.29 25.27 15.82
CA PRO A 45 -4.35 25.17 16.82
C PRO A 45 -5.77 25.15 16.23
N ASP A 46 -5.95 25.61 14.99
CA ASP A 46 -7.25 25.69 14.33
C ASP A 46 -7.09 25.70 12.81
N GLU A 47 -8.11 25.23 12.09
CA GLU A 47 -8.15 25.17 10.62
C GLU A 47 -7.99 26.56 9.99
N SER A 48 -8.46 27.61 10.68
CA SER A 48 -8.32 29.01 10.27
C SER A 48 -6.87 29.49 10.11
N ARG A 49 -5.90 28.78 10.70
CA ARG A 49 -4.46 29.10 10.63
C ARG A 49 -3.68 28.20 9.68
N TRP A 50 -4.36 27.33 8.94
CA TRP A 50 -3.69 26.55 7.91
C TRP A 50 -3.14 27.50 6.84
N PRO A 51 -1.90 27.29 6.37
CA PRO A 51 -1.40 28.05 5.23
C PRO A 51 -2.32 27.78 4.04
N GLU A 52 -2.66 28.83 3.28
CA GLU A 52 -3.32 28.67 1.99
C GLU A 52 -2.40 27.85 1.09
N PHE A 53 -2.72 26.58 0.94
CA PHE A 53 -1.95 25.65 0.13
C PHE A 53 -2.52 25.68 -1.28
N GLU A 54 -1.82 26.37 -2.18
CA GLU A 54 -2.11 26.31 -3.61
C GLU A 54 -1.60 24.97 -4.15
N SER A 55 -2.34 23.90 -3.88
CA SER A 55 -2.08 22.60 -4.50
C SER A 55 -2.61 22.62 -5.92
N GLU A 56 -1.83 22.14 -6.87
CA GLU A 56 -2.39 21.60 -8.11
C GLU A 56 -3.52 20.62 -7.74
N ASN A 57 -4.66 20.77 -8.43
CA ASN A 57 -5.79 19.87 -8.23
C ASN A 57 -5.32 18.47 -8.64
N ILE A 58 -5.04 17.60 -7.65
CA ILE A 58 -4.58 16.24 -7.93
C ILE A 58 -5.78 15.48 -8.47
N GLU A 59 -5.84 15.38 -9.80
CA GLU A 59 -6.84 14.53 -10.43
C GLU A 59 -6.64 13.08 -9.98
N PRO A 60 -7.71 12.36 -9.64
CA PRO A 60 -7.60 10.96 -9.30
C PRO A 60 -6.94 10.21 -10.45
N PRO A 61 -6.09 9.20 -10.17
CA PRO A 61 -5.46 8.43 -11.23
C PRO A 61 -6.54 7.83 -12.14
N VAL A 62 -6.37 8.04 -13.44
CA VAL A 62 -7.31 7.54 -14.45
C VAL A 62 -7.49 6.04 -14.25
N LYS A 63 -8.70 5.62 -13.85
CA LYS A 63 -9.05 4.21 -13.69
C LYS A 63 -9.03 3.55 -15.07
N LYS A 64 -7.91 2.93 -15.43
CA LYS A 64 -7.86 2.01 -16.56
C LYS A 64 -8.70 0.81 -16.19
N SER A 65 -9.82 0.60 -16.88
CA SER A 65 -10.53 -0.68 -16.83
C SER A 65 -9.50 -1.74 -17.19
N LYS A 66 -9.15 -2.61 -16.25
CA LYS A 66 -8.33 -3.77 -16.59
C LYS A 66 -9.12 -4.55 -17.62
N VAL A 67 -8.45 -5.09 -18.63
CA VAL A 67 -9.07 -6.12 -19.47
C VAL A 67 -9.49 -7.23 -18.50
N CYS A 68 -10.77 -7.24 -18.14
CA CYS A 68 -11.31 -8.28 -17.28
C CYS A 68 -10.99 -9.61 -17.95
N ARG A 69 -10.80 -10.65 -17.13
CA ARG A 69 -10.73 -12.01 -17.65
C ARG A 69 -11.91 -12.21 -18.59
N ALA A 70 -11.62 -12.53 -19.84
CA ALA A 70 -12.67 -12.80 -20.82
C ALA A 70 -13.66 -13.79 -20.20
N LYS A 71 -14.95 -13.45 -20.20
CA LYS A 71 -15.99 -14.34 -19.67
C LYS A 71 -15.81 -15.68 -20.36
N LYS A 72 -15.66 -16.76 -19.57
CA LYS A 72 -15.57 -18.12 -20.12
C LYS A 72 -16.84 -18.32 -20.95
N LYS A 73 -16.69 -18.50 -22.28
CA LYS A 73 -17.82 -18.91 -23.13
C LYS A 73 -18.24 -20.29 -22.64
N ARG A 74 -19.34 -20.36 -21.89
CA ARG A 74 -19.92 -21.65 -21.49
C ARG A 74 -20.64 -22.22 -22.71
N THR A 75 -20.16 -23.33 -23.24
CA THR A 75 -20.92 -24.14 -24.19
C THR A 75 -22.08 -24.78 -23.42
N ARG A 76 -23.31 -24.63 -23.92
CA ARG A 76 -24.48 -25.29 -23.33
C ARG A 76 -24.46 -26.78 -23.71
N ALA A 77 -24.90 -27.64 -22.79
CA ALA A 77 -25.21 -29.01 -23.14
C ALA A 77 -26.51 -29.06 -23.97
N THR A 78 -26.70 -30.13 -24.74
CA THR A 78 -27.84 -30.29 -25.67
C THR A 78 -29.21 -30.17 -24.98
N ASP A 79 -29.27 -30.55 -23.69
CA ASP A 79 -30.51 -30.61 -22.90
C ASP A 79 -30.78 -29.34 -22.07
N GLU A 80 -29.94 -28.31 -22.16
CA GLU A 80 -30.09 -27.13 -21.30
C GLU A 80 -31.05 -26.09 -21.89
N PRO A 81 -32.14 -25.70 -21.19
CA PRO A 81 -33.11 -24.74 -21.69
C PRO A 81 -32.50 -23.35 -21.88
N ARG A 82 -32.92 -22.63 -22.93
CA ARG A 82 -32.46 -21.26 -23.18
C ARG A 82 -33.07 -20.30 -22.16
N ALA A 83 -32.21 -19.59 -21.42
CA ALA A 83 -32.66 -18.50 -20.58
C ALA A 83 -33.52 -17.49 -21.38
N PRO A 84 -34.64 -17.00 -20.82
CA PRO A 84 -35.50 -16.03 -21.48
C PRO A 84 -34.73 -14.73 -21.75
N ASN A 85 -34.99 -14.11 -22.89
CA ASN A 85 -34.44 -12.83 -23.29
C ASN A 85 -35.07 -11.70 -22.44
N THR A 86 -34.55 -11.46 -21.24
CA THR A 86 -34.90 -10.23 -20.52
C THR A 86 -34.19 -9.05 -21.17
N THR A 87 -34.91 -8.29 -21.98
CA THR A 87 -34.48 -6.96 -22.41
C THR A 87 -34.47 -6.05 -21.19
N PHE A 88 -33.29 -5.81 -20.61
CA PHE A 88 -33.13 -4.69 -19.69
C PHE A 88 -33.26 -3.40 -20.50
N SER A 89 -34.42 -2.74 -20.40
CA SER A 89 -34.58 -1.37 -20.89
C SER A 89 -33.64 -0.46 -20.11
N LYS A 90 -32.99 0.46 -20.82
CA LYS A 90 -32.26 1.59 -20.24
C LYS A 90 -33.20 2.51 -19.48
#